data_AF-A0A7X9C005-F1
#
_entry.id   AF-A0A7X9C005-F1
#
_cell.length_a   1.000
_cell.length_b   1.000
_cell.length_c   1.000
_cell.angle_alpha   90.00
_cell.angle_beta   90.00
_cell.angle_gamma   90.00
#
_symmetry.space_group_name_H-M   'P 1'
#
loop_
_entity.id
_entity.type
_entity.pdbx_description
1 polymer ?
#
loop_
_entity_poly.entity_id
_entity_poly.type
_entity_poly.pdbx_seq_one_letter_code
_entity_poly.pdbx_strand_id
1 'polypeptide(L)'
;GYIYGDKENGGTSTFYISKVPFEKIHQAILADKKGKNDKSPGRPGMPVNVENYLDTEKGIFYSALIAPIAGLAAAGFTAYKTMTKDKEEKDHGHD
;
A
#
# COMPACT_ATOMS: atom_id res chain seq x y z
N GLY A 1 3.83 23.39 16.69
CA GLY A 1 3.68 21.92 16.73
C GLY A 1 4.03 21.36 15.37
N TYR A 2 4.35 20.08 15.29
CA TYR A 2 4.63 19.36 14.06
C TYR A 2 3.41 18.52 13.69
N ILE A 3 3.11 18.44 12.41
CA ILE A 3 2.01 17.64 11.85
C ILE A 3 2.63 16.58 10.94
N TYR A 4 2.09 15.37 10.99
CA TYR A 4 2.46 14.26 10.11
C TYR A 4 1.20 13.66 9.51
N GLY A 5 1.29 13.25 8.25
CA GLY A 5 0.16 12.75 7.46
C GLY A 5 -0.47 13.82 6.56
N ASP A 6 0.04 15.05 6.56
CA ASP A 6 -0.40 16.12 5.63
C ASP A 6 0.26 16.01 4.27
N LYS A 7 1.55 15.64 4.24
CA LYS A 7 2.35 15.61 3.01
C LYS A 7 2.87 14.22 2.69
N GLU A 8 3.05 13.39 3.71
CA GLU A 8 3.61 12.06 3.55
C GLU A 8 2.73 11.19 2.65
N ASN A 9 3.34 10.60 1.63
CA ASN A 9 2.68 9.80 0.59
C ASN A 9 1.56 10.55 -0.15
N GLY A 10 1.72 11.86 -0.34
CA GLY A 10 0.71 12.72 -1.00
C GLY A 10 -0.43 13.14 -0.07
N GLY A 11 -0.26 12.93 1.24
CA GLY A 11 -1.24 13.27 2.27
C GLY A 11 -2.13 12.09 2.65
N THR A 12 -2.73 12.20 3.84
CA THR A 12 -3.56 11.16 4.46
C THR A 12 -4.77 11.79 5.14
N SER A 13 -5.81 11.00 5.39
CA SER A 13 -6.98 11.45 6.16
C SER A 13 -6.74 11.49 7.67
N THR A 14 -5.58 11.04 8.14
CA THR A 14 -5.26 10.89 9.57
C THR A 14 -4.05 11.73 9.92
N PHE A 15 -4.27 12.79 10.69
CA PHE A 15 -3.22 13.71 11.10
C PHE A 15 -2.73 13.40 12.51
N TYR A 16 -1.41 13.32 12.66
CA TYR A 16 -0.75 13.23 13.95
C TYR A 16 -0.15 14.57 14.32
N ILE A 17 -0.30 15.00 15.58
CA ILE A 17 0.20 16.28 16.07
C ILE A 17 1.16 16.02 17.23
N SER A 18 2.33 16.64 17.18
CA SER A 18 3.36 16.49 18.21
C SER A 18 4.07 17.80 18.53
N LYS A 19 4.61 17.91 19.75
CA LYS A 19 5.58 18.97 20.11
C LYS A 19 7.00 18.61 19.66
N VAL A 20 7.25 17.36 19.31
CA VAL A 20 8.54 16.81 18.87
C VAL A 20 8.53 16.63 17.34
N PRO A 21 9.59 17.02 16.61
CA PRO A 21 9.71 16.77 15.17
C PRO A 21 9.59 15.28 14.82
N PHE A 22 8.91 14.97 13.72
CA PHE A 22 8.67 13.57 13.32
C PHE A 22 9.93 12.88 12.80
N GLU A 23 10.91 13.61 12.30
CA GLU A 23 12.26 13.10 12.02
C GLU A 23 12.87 12.47 13.26
N LYS A 24 12.77 13.16 14.41
CA LYS A 24 13.31 12.67 15.68
C LYS A 24 12.54 11.48 16.20
N ILE A 25 11.21 11.49 16.06
CA ILE A 25 10.35 10.36 16.43
C ILE A 25 10.68 9.13 15.58
N HIS A 26 10.81 9.29 14.26
CA HIS A 26 11.19 8.22 13.35
C HIS A 26 12.54 7.61 13.73
N GLN A 27 13.57 8.45 13.93
CA GLN A 27 14.90 7.97 14.32
C GLN A 27 14.88 7.26 15.68
N ALA A 28 14.14 7.78 16.66
CA ALA A 28 13.98 7.14 17.95
C ALA A 28 13.30 5.76 17.84
N ILE A 29 12.26 5.63 17.00
CA ILE A 29 11.61 4.34 16.71
C ILE A 29 12.61 3.37 16.08
N LEU A 30 13.34 3.78 15.05
CA LEU A 30 14.31 2.91 14.37
C LEU A 30 15.44 2.46 15.31
N ALA A 31 15.97 3.38 16.13
CA ALA A 31 17.01 3.08 17.11
C ALA A 31 16.53 2.05 18.16
N ASP A 32 15.32 2.25 18.70
CA ASP A 32 14.71 1.31 19.66
C ASP A 32 14.45 -0.06 19.03
N LYS A 33 13.93 -0.11 17.79
CA LYS A 33 13.72 -1.37 17.06
C LYS A 33 15.03 -2.11 16.81
N LYS A 34 16.08 -1.39 16.40
CA LYS A 34 17.42 -1.98 16.21
C LYS A 34 17.98 -2.51 17.52
N GLY A 35 17.90 -1.74 18.60
CA GLY A 35 18.39 -2.14 19.92
C GLY A 35 17.69 -3.38 20.48
N LYS A 36 16.41 -3.58 20.14
CA LYS A 36 15.61 -4.73 20.56
C LYS A 36 15.56 -5.88 19.54
N ASN A 37 16.22 -5.71 18.38
CA ASN A 37 16.07 -6.60 17.23
C ASN A 37 14.59 -6.87 16.85
N ASP A 38 13.75 -5.84 17.01
CA ASP A 38 12.31 -5.91 16.78
C ASP A 38 11.98 -5.85 15.28
N LYS A 39 11.54 -7.00 14.75
CA LYS A 39 11.09 -7.16 13.35
C LYS A 39 9.57 -7.17 13.21
N SER A 40 8.85 -6.83 14.27
CA SER A 40 7.39 -6.89 14.29
C SER A 40 6.79 -5.89 13.30
N PRO A 41 5.77 -6.29 12.52
CA PRO A 41 5.12 -5.41 11.54
C PRO A 41 4.27 -4.33 12.20
N GLY A 42 3.80 -4.53 13.44
CA GLY A 42 2.86 -3.65 14.14
C GLY A 42 3.41 -2.33 14.67
N ARG A 43 4.69 -2.02 14.45
CA ARG A 43 5.31 -0.77 14.87
C ARG A 43 6.15 -0.18 13.74
N PRO A 44 5.53 0.40 12.71
CA PRO A 44 6.26 1.01 11.61
C PRO A 44 7.03 2.25 12.10
N GLY A 45 8.04 2.66 11.33
CA GLY A 45 8.64 3.98 11.49
C GLY A 45 7.70 5.08 10.96
N MET A 46 8.11 6.34 11.14
CA MET A 46 7.38 7.51 10.63
C MET A 46 8.25 8.37 9.68
N PRO A 47 8.73 7.82 8.56
CA PRO A 47 9.62 8.56 7.67
C PRO A 47 8.93 9.82 7.17
N VAL A 48 9.63 10.95 7.25
CA VAL A 48 9.15 12.22 6.69
C VAL A 48 9.52 12.31 5.21
N ASN A 49 8.84 13.18 4.47
CA ASN A 49 9.11 13.42 3.04
C ASN A 49 8.96 12.15 2.18
N VAL A 50 8.01 11.28 2.52
CA VAL A 50 7.66 10.16 1.65
C VAL A 50 6.94 10.71 0.44
N GLU A 51 7.54 10.57 -0.74
CA GLU A 51 6.92 10.97 -2.00
C GLU A 51 5.78 10.02 -2.39
N ASN A 52 4.72 10.58 -2.98
CA ASN A 52 3.72 9.78 -3.65
C ASN A 52 4.26 9.38 -5.03
N TYR A 53 4.32 8.08 -5.30
CA TYR A 53 4.79 7.58 -6.59
C TYR A 53 3.97 8.10 -7.77
N LEU A 54 2.66 8.28 -7.59
CA LEU A 54 1.76 8.79 -8.61
C LEU A 54 1.86 10.30 -8.80
N ASP A 55 2.59 11.02 -7.96
CA ASP A 55 2.90 12.43 -8.23
C ASP A 55 4.16 12.57 -9.10
N THR A 56 4.88 11.46 -9.34
CA THR A 56 6.06 11.46 -10.21
C THR A 56 5.68 11.24 -11.68
N GLU A 57 6.39 11.90 -12.60
CA GLU A 57 6.20 11.73 -14.04
C GLU A 57 6.31 10.27 -14.48
N LYS A 58 7.32 9.57 -13.96
CA LYS A 58 7.54 8.14 -14.24
C LYS A 58 6.38 7.30 -13.73
N GLY A 59 5.89 7.58 -12.52
CA GLY A 59 4.80 6.83 -11.92
C GLY A 59 3.53 6.94 -12.73
N ILE A 60 3.10 8.16 -13.06
CA ILE A 60 1.92 8.38 -13.92
C ILE A 60 2.11 7.71 -15.29
N PHE A 61 3.28 7.89 -15.92
CA PHE A 61 3.56 7.31 -17.24
C PHE A 61 3.44 5.79 -17.24
N TYR A 62 4.12 5.11 -16.30
CA TYR A 62 4.06 3.66 -16.20
C TYR A 62 2.67 3.17 -15.82
N SER A 63 1.98 3.86 -14.90
CA SER A 63 0.60 3.53 -14.55
C SER A 63 -0.33 3.62 -15.76
N ALA A 64 -0.22 4.68 -16.56
CA ALA A 64 -1.04 4.87 -17.75
C ALA A 64 -0.81 3.79 -18.83
N LEU A 65 0.43 3.29 -18.95
CA LEU A 65 0.77 2.21 -19.88
C LEU A 65 0.32 0.82 -19.39
N ILE A 66 0.54 0.52 -18.11
CA ILE A 66 0.33 -0.81 -17.56
C ILE A 66 -1.14 -1.04 -17.17
N ALA A 67 -1.84 -0.02 -16.67
CA ALA A 67 -3.19 -0.17 -16.14
C ALA A 67 -4.21 -0.77 -17.13
N PRO A 68 -4.26 -0.36 -18.43
CA PRO A 68 -5.19 -0.96 -19.38
C PRO A 68 -4.95 -2.46 -19.59
N ILE A 69 -3.68 -2.87 -19.70
CA ILE A 69 -3.30 -4.27 -19.91
C ILE A 69 -3.61 -5.09 -18.66
N ALA A 70 -3.26 -4.58 -17.49
CA ALA A 70 -3.57 -5.23 -16.21
C ALA A 70 -5.10 -5.38 -16.01
N GLY A 71 -5.87 -4.36 -16.39
CA GLY A 71 -7.34 -4.39 -16.33
C GLY A 71 -7.94 -5.47 -17.22
N LEU A 72 -7.49 -5.57 -18.48
CA LEU A 72 -7.92 -6.62 -19.41
C LEU A 72 -7.53 -8.02 -18.92
N ALA A 73 -6.30 -8.20 -18.43
CA ALA A 73 -5.83 -9.48 -17.90
C ALA A 73 -6.65 -9.91 -16.67
N ALA A 74 -6.93 -8.98 -15.75
CA ALA A 74 -7.76 -9.25 -14.58
C ALA A 74 -9.19 -9.63 -14.98
N ALA A 75 -9.81 -8.93 -15.93
CA ALA A 75 -11.15 -9.24 -16.42
C ALA A 75 -11.21 -10.60 -17.13
N GLY A 76 -10.21 -10.94 -17.95
CA GLY A 76 -10.12 -12.25 -18.58
C GLY A 76 -9.96 -13.38 -17.56
N PHE A 77 -9.11 -13.19 -16.56
CA PHE A 77 -8.89 -14.17 -15.49
C PHE A 77 -10.15 -14.39 -14.65
N THR A 78 -10.85 -13.32 -14.27
CA THR A 78 -12.09 -13.44 -13.49
C THR A 78 -13.19 -14.12 -14.28
N ALA A 79 -13.37 -13.77 -15.56
CA ALA A 79 -14.34 -14.43 -16.44
C ALA A 79 -14.06 -15.93 -16.58
N TYR A 80 -12.81 -16.32 -16.82
CA TYR A 80 -12.40 -17.72 -16.89
C TYR A 80 -12.72 -18.46 -15.59
N LYS A 81 -12.32 -17.91 -14.44
CA LYS A 81 -12.52 -18.53 -13.13
C LYS A 81 -14.01 -18.72 -12.79
N THR A 82 -14.84 -17.73 -13.10
CA THR A 82 -16.30 -17.84 -12.89
C THR A 82 -16.89 -18.95 -13.77
N MET A 83 -16.52 -18.98 -15.06
CA MET A 83 -17.00 -20.01 -15.98
C MET A 83 -16.54 -21.43 -15.61
N THR A 84 -15.36 -21.61 -15.03
CA THR A 84 -14.89 -22.92 -14.57
C THR A 84 -15.54 -23.34 -13.26
N LYS A 85 -15.74 -22.40 -12.33
CA LYS A 85 -16.42 -22.69 -11.06
C LYS A 85 -17.88 -23.12 -11.28
N ASP A 86 -18.58 -22.45 -12.19
CA ASP A 86 -19.97 -22.81 -12.55
C ASP A 86 -20.08 -24.19 -13.25
N LYS A 87 -18.98 -24.68 -13.86
CA LYS A 87 -18.92 -26.03 -14.43
C LYS A 87 -18.66 -27.09 -13.36
N GLU A 88 -17.76 -26.83 -12.43
CA GLU A 88 -17.48 -27.73 -11.30
C GLU A 88 -18.68 -27.88 -10.36
N GLU A 89 -19.44 -26.80 -10.08
CA GLU A 89 -20.66 -26.86 -9.27
C GLU A 89 -21.81 -27.63 -9.96
N LYS A 90 -21.86 -27.65 -11.29
CA LYS A 90 -22.86 -28.41 -12.06
C LYS A 90 -22.52 -29.90 -12.19
N ASP A 91 -21.24 -30.26 -12.21
CA ASP A 91 -20.78 -31.66 -12.28
C ASP A 91 -20.94 -32.39 -10.93
N HIS A 92 -20.94 -31.67 -9.80
CA HIS A 92 -21.10 -32.23 -8.44
C HIS A 92 -22.54 -32.15 -7.87
N GLY A 93 -23.50 -31.64 -8.65
CA GLY A 93 -24.91 -31.53 -8.25
C GLY A 93 -25.84 -32.60 -8.85
N HIS A 94 -25.28 -33.65 -9.44
CA HIS A 94 -26.00 -34.72 -10.13
C HIS A 94 -25.65 -36.10 -9.55
N ASP A 95 -25.69 -36.22 -8.22
CA ASP A 95 -25.63 -37.50 -7.49
C ASP A 95 -26.91 -37.69 -6.66
#